data_AF-A0AB32TQL3-F1
#
_entry.id   AF-A0AB32TQL3-F1
#
_cell.length_a   1.000
_cell.length_b   1.000
_cell.length_c   1.000
_cell.angle_alpha   90.00
_cell.angle_beta   90.00
_cell.angle_gamma   90.00
#
_symmetry.space_group_name_H-M   'P 1'
#
loop_
_entity.id
_entity.type
_entity.pdbx_description
1 polymer ?
#
loop_
_entity_poly.entity_id
_entity_poly.type
_entity_poly.pdbx_seq_one_letter_code
_entity_poly.pdbx_strand_id
1 'polypeptide(L)'
;MAFIKEESEDVKIEETFTVKQEDLQEQTDLIEENEESKEEEHHVKIEEKTHLHTDGILKRRDKNRFTCTQCGKSSASKCKLKIHMMIHTGEKPFTCTQCGKSFNQSSCLNLHMRIHTGEKPFRCTQCGKSFSRSSSLNLHVRIHTGEKPFTCTQCGKSFSISSNLNKHMTIHTG
;
A
#
# COMPACT_ATOMS: atom_id res chain seq x y z
N MET A 1 60.62 28.90 -48.89
CA MET A 1 59.67 30.02 -48.72
C MET A 1 58.28 29.52 -49.10
N ALA A 2 57.25 29.90 -48.35
CA ALA A 2 55.86 29.37 -48.35
C ALA A 2 55.66 28.13 -47.45
N PHE A 3 55.56 28.37 -46.14
CA PHE A 3 55.16 27.39 -45.13
C PHE A 3 54.29 28.07 -44.07
N ILE A 4 53.33 28.92 -44.48
CA ILE A 4 52.35 29.55 -43.57
C ILE A 4 51.14 29.93 -44.42
N LYS A 5 50.06 29.14 -44.38
CA LYS A 5 48.70 29.55 -44.84
C LYS A 5 47.59 28.54 -44.53
N GLU A 6 47.88 27.32 -44.07
CA GLU A 6 46.82 26.32 -43.82
C GLU A 6 46.07 26.46 -42.50
N GLU A 7 46.61 27.14 -41.47
CA GLU A 7 45.91 27.27 -40.17
C GLU A 7 44.60 28.10 -40.21
N SER A 8 44.28 28.79 -41.32
CA SER A 8 43.08 29.66 -41.36
C SER A 8 41.78 28.96 -41.73
N GLU A 9 41.83 27.77 -42.36
CA GLU A 9 40.62 27.03 -42.70
C GLU A 9 40.18 26.11 -41.55
N ASP A 10 41.11 25.49 -40.83
CA ASP A 10 40.79 24.62 -39.69
C ASP A 10 40.12 25.39 -38.54
N VAL A 11 40.56 26.62 -38.23
CA VAL A 11 39.92 27.46 -37.20
C VAL A 11 38.49 27.83 -37.57
N LYS A 12 38.21 28.08 -38.87
CA LYS A 12 36.83 28.35 -39.31
C LYS A 12 35.95 27.11 -39.24
N ILE A 13 36.50 25.93 -39.49
CA ILE A 13 35.76 24.68 -39.37
C ILE A 13 35.40 24.43 -37.90
N GLU A 14 36.34 24.62 -36.96
CA GLU A 14 36.06 24.49 -35.52
C GLU A 14 35.01 25.50 -35.04
N GLU A 15 35.12 26.79 -35.40
CA GLU A 15 34.11 27.79 -35.04
C GLU A 15 32.72 27.46 -35.60
N THR A 16 32.64 26.97 -36.85
CA THR A 16 31.34 26.54 -37.40
C THR A 16 30.81 25.27 -36.76
N PHE A 17 31.68 24.40 -36.24
CA PHE A 17 31.28 23.20 -35.52
C PHE A 17 30.75 23.55 -34.13
N THR A 18 31.41 24.47 -33.41
CA THR A 18 30.95 24.93 -32.09
C THR A 18 29.62 25.65 -32.19
N VAL A 19 29.44 26.56 -33.16
CA VAL A 19 28.16 27.27 -33.36
C VAL A 19 27.02 26.30 -33.69
N LYS A 20 27.27 25.29 -34.54
CA LYS A 20 26.25 24.26 -34.83
C LYS A 20 25.93 23.37 -33.64
N GLN A 21 26.90 23.14 -32.75
CA GLN A 21 26.70 22.35 -31.54
C GLN A 21 25.90 23.15 -30.50
N GLU A 22 26.14 24.46 -30.37
CA GLU A 22 25.33 25.37 -29.54
C GLU A 22 23.88 25.46 -30.04
N ASP A 23 23.67 25.65 -31.36
CA ASP A 23 22.32 25.66 -31.96
C ASP A 23 21.57 24.34 -31.74
N LEU A 24 22.28 23.19 -31.75
CA LEU A 24 21.68 21.89 -31.53
C LEU A 24 21.33 21.66 -30.06
N GLN A 25 22.17 22.15 -29.14
CA GLN A 25 21.90 22.11 -27.70
C GLN A 25 20.69 22.97 -27.33
N GLU A 26 20.57 24.18 -27.89
CA GLU A 26 19.43 25.06 -27.64
C GLU A 26 18.12 24.45 -28.18
N GLN A 27 18.17 23.73 -29.32
CA GLN A 27 17.02 22.97 -29.81
C GLN A 27 16.65 21.78 -28.92
N THR A 28 17.62 21.08 -28.31
CA THR A 28 17.31 19.98 -27.38
C THR A 28 16.70 20.48 -26.08
N ASP A 29 17.23 21.58 -25.52
CA ASP A 29 16.73 22.14 -24.27
C ASP A 29 15.25 22.62 -24.44
N LEU A 30 14.92 23.23 -25.58
CA LEU A 30 13.53 23.61 -25.92
C LEU A 30 12.59 22.40 -26.13
N ILE A 31 13.10 21.25 -26.55
CA ILE A 31 12.29 20.02 -26.67
C ILE A 31 12.00 19.46 -25.28
N GLU A 32 13.00 19.42 -24.39
CA GLU A 32 12.87 18.93 -23.02
C GLU A 32 11.87 19.78 -22.21
N GLU A 33 11.96 21.11 -22.29
CA GLU A 33 10.98 22.02 -21.62
C GLU A 33 9.54 21.82 -22.15
N ASN A 34 9.39 21.56 -23.44
CA ASN A 34 8.09 21.28 -24.06
C ASN A 34 7.56 19.88 -23.71
N GLU A 35 8.42 18.91 -23.43
CA GLU A 35 8.01 17.59 -22.95
C GLU A 35 7.64 17.64 -21.47
N GLU A 36 8.44 18.30 -20.62
CA GLU A 36 8.17 18.47 -19.19
C GLU A 36 6.83 19.20 -18.96
N SER A 37 6.58 20.28 -19.70
CA SER A 37 5.29 20.99 -19.65
C SER A 37 4.09 20.13 -20.12
N LYS A 38 4.28 19.25 -21.10
CA LYS A 38 3.24 18.29 -21.53
C LYS A 38 3.02 17.18 -20.49
N GLU A 39 4.08 16.73 -19.83
CA GLU A 39 4.03 15.73 -18.77
C GLU A 39 3.32 16.28 -17.52
N GLU A 40 3.64 17.52 -17.11
CA GLU A 40 2.95 18.21 -16.04
C GLU A 40 1.46 18.39 -16.36
N GLU A 41 1.12 18.86 -17.57
CA GLU A 41 -0.27 19.03 -17.98
C GLU A 41 -1.01 17.67 -18.01
N HIS A 42 -0.35 16.59 -18.42
CA HIS A 42 -0.91 15.24 -18.40
C HIS A 42 -1.11 14.72 -16.97
N HIS A 43 -0.16 14.95 -16.06
CA HIS A 43 -0.28 14.59 -14.65
C HIS A 43 -1.42 15.34 -13.96
N VAL A 44 -1.52 16.67 -14.16
CA VAL A 44 -2.63 17.49 -13.65
C VAL A 44 -3.98 16.98 -14.19
N LYS A 45 -4.07 16.66 -15.49
CA LYS A 45 -5.29 16.06 -16.09
C LYS A 45 -5.64 14.68 -15.52
N ILE A 46 -4.64 13.86 -15.16
CA ILE A 46 -4.85 12.57 -14.50
C ILE A 46 -5.36 12.80 -13.07
N GLU A 47 -4.69 13.64 -12.29
CA GLU A 47 -5.07 13.96 -10.92
C GLU A 47 -6.50 14.50 -10.87
N GLU A 48 -6.86 15.46 -11.71
CA GLU A 48 -8.20 16.05 -11.77
C GLU A 48 -9.28 15.01 -12.12
N LYS A 49 -9.01 14.10 -13.07
CA LYS A 49 -9.90 12.96 -13.38
C LYS A 49 -10.02 11.98 -12.20
N THR A 50 -8.93 11.70 -11.48
CA THR A 50 -8.96 10.83 -10.30
C THR A 50 -9.73 11.47 -9.15
N HIS A 51 -9.59 12.79 -8.93
CA HIS A 51 -10.36 13.54 -7.95
C HIS A 51 -11.86 13.52 -8.27
N LEU A 52 -12.25 13.79 -9.53
CA LEU A 52 -13.65 13.69 -9.95
C LEU A 52 -14.22 12.27 -9.81
N HIS A 53 -13.44 11.24 -10.14
CA HIS A 53 -13.87 9.85 -9.98
C HIS A 53 -13.97 9.44 -8.51
N THR A 54 -13.01 9.86 -7.67
CA THR A 54 -13.02 9.59 -6.24
C THR A 54 -14.14 10.34 -5.53
N ASP A 55 -14.40 11.60 -5.85
CA ASP A 55 -15.53 12.37 -5.34
C ASP A 55 -16.88 11.76 -5.77
N GLY A 56 -17.00 11.33 -7.03
CA GLY A 56 -18.17 10.59 -7.51
C GLY A 56 -18.38 9.24 -6.81
N ILE A 57 -17.29 8.57 -6.39
CA ILE A 57 -17.33 7.33 -5.60
C ILE A 57 -17.66 7.63 -4.12
N LEU A 58 -17.11 8.71 -3.55
CA LEU A 58 -17.35 9.15 -2.18
C LEU A 58 -18.82 9.58 -2.00
N LYS A 59 -19.40 10.31 -2.95
CA LYS A 59 -20.81 10.77 -2.88
C LYS A 59 -21.84 9.64 -2.99
N ARG A 60 -21.51 8.49 -3.59
CA ARG A 60 -22.40 7.31 -3.61
C ARG A 60 -22.34 6.47 -2.33
N ARG A 61 -21.29 6.62 -1.52
CA ARG A 61 -21.03 5.73 -0.37
C ARG A 61 -21.98 5.95 0.80
N ASP A 62 -22.57 7.12 0.98
CA ASP A 62 -23.41 7.38 2.16
C ASP A 62 -24.89 7.00 2.00
N LYS A 63 -25.43 6.99 0.77
CA LYS A 63 -26.85 6.68 0.55
C LYS A 63 -27.21 5.19 0.64
N ASN A 64 -26.23 4.28 0.61
CA ASN A 64 -26.49 2.83 0.60
C ASN A 64 -25.89 2.08 1.80
N ARG A 65 -25.80 2.74 2.96
CA ARG A 65 -25.29 2.13 4.20
C ARG A 65 -26.44 1.57 5.01
N PHE A 66 -26.31 0.30 5.40
CA PHE A 66 -27.25 -0.40 6.26
C PHE A 66 -26.79 -0.28 7.71
N THR A 67 -27.62 0.26 8.59
CA THR A 67 -27.27 0.50 10.00
C THR A 67 -27.78 -0.62 10.89
N CYS A 68 -26.97 -1.03 11.85
CA CYS A 68 -27.39 -1.92 12.93
C CYS A 68 -28.21 -1.13 13.95
N THR A 69 -29.43 -1.58 14.21
CA THR A 69 -30.33 -0.93 15.17
C THR A 69 -29.91 -1.12 16.64
N GLN A 70 -29.04 -2.10 16.94
CA GLN A 70 -28.59 -2.38 18.32
C GLN A 70 -27.32 -1.64 18.72
N CYS A 71 -26.39 -1.37 17.79
CA CYS A 71 -25.12 -0.70 18.10
C CYS A 71 -24.78 0.48 17.19
N GLY A 72 -25.67 0.86 16.26
CA GLY A 72 -25.48 1.97 15.33
C GLY A 72 -24.44 1.73 14.23
N LYS A 73 -23.69 0.60 14.25
CA LYS A 73 -22.66 0.32 13.25
C LYS A 73 -23.26 0.23 11.85
N SER A 74 -22.66 0.95 10.90
CA SER A 74 -23.05 0.94 9.50
C SER A 74 -22.26 -0.07 8.69
N SER A 75 -22.92 -0.72 7.73
CA SER A 75 -22.36 -1.70 6.80
C SER A 75 -22.67 -1.29 5.37
N ALA A 76 -21.71 -1.45 4.46
CA ALA A 76 -21.89 -1.10 3.04
C ALA A 76 -22.85 -2.03 2.28
N SER A 77 -23.26 -3.16 2.88
CA SER A 77 -24.23 -4.07 2.26
C SER A 77 -25.12 -4.77 3.30
N LYS A 78 -26.33 -5.13 2.87
CA LYS A 78 -27.31 -5.86 3.68
C LYS A 78 -26.80 -7.22 4.15
N CYS A 79 -26.05 -7.93 3.29
CA CYS A 79 -25.43 -9.21 3.65
C CYS A 79 -24.40 -9.05 4.79
N LYS A 80 -23.53 -8.03 4.72
CA LYS A 80 -22.59 -7.73 5.80
C LYS A 80 -23.30 -7.31 7.08
N LEU A 81 -24.40 -6.55 6.98
CA LEU A 81 -25.22 -6.23 8.15
C LEU A 81 -25.82 -7.50 8.76
N LYS A 82 -26.39 -8.41 7.96
CA LYS A 82 -26.95 -9.69 8.45
C LYS A 82 -25.91 -10.53 9.20
N ILE A 83 -24.70 -10.65 8.65
CA ILE A 83 -23.58 -11.34 9.33
C ILE A 83 -23.20 -10.60 10.63
N HIS A 84 -23.17 -9.27 10.61
CA HIS A 84 -22.92 -8.47 11.80
C HIS A 84 -23.97 -8.70 12.90
N MET A 85 -25.26 -8.82 12.55
CA MET A 85 -26.34 -9.09 13.51
C MET A 85 -26.14 -10.41 14.27
N MET A 86 -25.40 -11.38 13.71
CA MET A 86 -25.08 -12.65 14.39
C MET A 86 -24.24 -12.44 15.67
N ILE A 87 -23.55 -11.31 15.79
CA ILE A 87 -22.83 -10.95 17.03
C ILE A 87 -23.84 -10.63 18.15
N HIS A 88 -24.99 -10.04 17.81
CA HIS A 88 -26.03 -9.69 18.75
C HIS A 88 -26.93 -10.88 19.12
N THR A 89 -27.27 -11.71 18.13
CA THR A 89 -28.11 -12.89 18.36
C THR A 89 -27.33 -14.07 18.95
N GLY A 90 -26.01 -14.08 18.84
CA GLY A 90 -25.17 -15.21 19.23
C GLY A 90 -25.23 -16.39 18.26
N GLU A 91 -25.94 -16.26 17.14
CA GLU A 91 -26.06 -17.31 16.13
C GLU A 91 -24.70 -17.69 15.54
N LYS A 92 -24.41 -18.99 15.54
CA LYS A 92 -23.17 -19.57 15.02
C LYS A 92 -23.48 -20.81 14.18
N PRO A 93 -23.96 -20.65 12.93
CA PRO A 93 -24.46 -21.78 12.13
C PRO A 93 -23.40 -22.82 11.74
N PHE A 94 -22.11 -22.46 11.80
CA PHE A 94 -21.03 -23.29 11.29
C PHE A 94 -20.27 -23.95 12.43
N THR A 95 -20.51 -25.24 12.67
CA THR A 95 -19.90 -25.99 13.78
C THR A 95 -18.77 -26.89 13.29
N CYS A 96 -17.65 -26.86 14.00
CA CYS A 96 -16.54 -27.79 13.80
C CYS A 96 -16.95 -29.19 14.27
N THR A 97 -16.91 -30.17 13.36
CA THR A 97 -17.28 -31.56 13.65
C THR A 97 -16.25 -32.27 14.55
N GLN A 98 -15.02 -31.76 14.64
CA GLN A 98 -13.97 -32.38 15.46
C GLN A 98 -13.93 -31.89 16.92
N CYS A 99 -14.31 -30.64 17.20
CA CYS A 99 -14.27 -30.09 18.56
C CYS A 99 -15.53 -29.37 19.02
N GLY A 100 -16.59 -29.36 18.21
CA GLY A 100 -17.88 -28.72 18.55
C GLY A 100 -17.87 -27.20 18.58
N LYS A 101 -16.74 -26.53 18.30
CA LYS A 101 -16.68 -25.06 18.27
C LYS A 101 -17.47 -24.48 17.09
N SER A 102 -18.35 -23.53 17.37
CA SER A 102 -19.21 -22.90 16.35
C SER A 102 -18.77 -21.48 15.98
N PHE A 103 -18.99 -21.12 14.72
CA PHE A 103 -18.62 -19.85 14.07
C PHE A 103 -19.81 -19.22 13.34
N ASN A 104 -19.82 -17.90 13.21
CA ASN A 104 -20.85 -17.15 12.49
C ASN A 104 -20.63 -17.10 10.96
N GLN A 105 -19.44 -17.51 10.50
CA GLN A 105 -19.07 -17.50 9.09
C GLN A 105 -18.34 -18.79 8.72
N SER A 106 -18.63 -19.33 7.54
CA SER A 106 -17.99 -20.54 7.00
C SER A 106 -16.49 -20.35 6.80
N SER A 107 -16.04 -19.16 6.37
CA SER A 107 -14.62 -18.83 6.21
C SER A 107 -13.85 -18.92 7.53
N CYS A 108 -14.48 -18.53 8.65
CA CYS A 108 -13.90 -18.67 9.99
C CYS A 108 -13.80 -20.15 10.40
N LEU A 109 -14.82 -20.97 10.09
CA LEU A 109 -14.76 -22.42 10.32
C LEU A 109 -13.65 -23.05 9.48
N ASN A 110 -13.56 -22.77 8.18
CA ASN A 110 -12.51 -23.30 7.30
C ASN A 110 -11.11 -22.94 7.80
N LEU A 111 -10.91 -21.69 8.23
CA LEU A 111 -9.64 -21.29 8.84
C LEU A 111 -9.36 -22.04 10.14
N HIS A 112 -10.39 -22.24 10.97
CA HIS A 112 -10.27 -23.01 12.21
C HIS A 112 -9.90 -24.48 11.96
N MET A 113 -10.45 -25.10 10.90
CA MET A 113 -10.13 -26.50 10.55
C MET A 113 -8.63 -26.73 10.32
N ARG A 114 -7.87 -25.69 9.93
CA ARG A 114 -6.40 -25.78 9.80
C ARG A 114 -5.67 -26.13 11.08
N ILE A 115 -6.28 -25.88 12.24
CA ILE A 115 -5.73 -26.29 13.54
C ILE A 115 -5.78 -27.81 13.68
N HIS A 116 -6.81 -28.44 13.14
CA HIS A 116 -7.00 -29.88 13.16
C HIS A 116 -6.17 -30.60 12.10
N THR A 117 -6.11 -30.05 10.88
CA THR A 117 -5.35 -30.65 9.77
C THR A 117 -3.85 -30.39 9.87
N GLY A 118 -3.42 -29.40 10.66
CA GLY A 118 -2.04 -28.93 10.70
C GLY A 118 -1.62 -28.13 9.45
N GLU A 119 -2.55 -27.78 8.56
CA GLU A 119 -2.26 -27.07 7.32
C GLU A 119 -1.65 -25.68 7.59
N LYS A 120 -0.48 -25.44 7.04
CA LYS A 120 0.27 -24.18 7.17
C LYS A 120 0.77 -23.70 5.79
N PRO A 121 -0.11 -23.11 4.96
CA PRO A 121 0.21 -22.79 3.57
C PRO A 121 1.26 -21.69 3.39
N PHE A 122 1.44 -20.84 4.41
CA PHE A 122 2.24 -19.63 4.29
C PHE A 122 3.63 -19.85 4.87
N ARG A 123 4.62 -20.06 4.02
CA ARG A 123 6.01 -20.33 4.42
C ARG A 123 6.87 -19.07 4.37
N CYS A 124 7.66 -18.84 5.41
CA CYS A 124 8.71 -17.83 5.41
C CYS A 124 9.87 -18.29 4.53
N THR A 125 10.24 -17.49 3.54
CA THR A 125 11.35 -17.80 2.62
C THR A 125 12.71 -17.70 3.30
N GLN A 126 12.84 -16.89 4.36
CA GLN A 126 14.13 -16.68 5.04
C GLN A 126 14.47 -17.77 6.06
N CYS A 127 13.49 -18.31 6.80
CA CYS A 127 13.76 -19.33 7.82
C CYS A 127 12.98 -20.64 7.66
N GLY A 128 12.16 -20.75 6.61
CA GLY A 128 11.37 -21.94 6.32
C GLY A 128 10.18 -22.20 7.23
N LYS A 129 9.94 -21.38 8.27
CA LYS A 129 8.80 -21.53 9.19
C LYS A 129 7.47 -21.31 8.48
N SER A 130 6.49 -22.18 8.74
CA SER A 130 5.16 -22.11 8.11
C SER A 130 4.06 -21.68 9.08
N PHE A 131 3.08 -20.94 8.55
CA PHE A 131 1.95 -20.33 9.25
C PHE A 131 0.62 -20.70 8.58
N SER A 132 -0.45 -20.76 9.38
CA SER A 132 -1.81 -21.05 8.89
C SER A 132 -2.53 -19.82 8.30
N ARG A 133 -1.97 -18.61 8.52
CA ARG A 133 -2.51 -17.32 8.07
C ARG A 133 -1.40 -16.45 7.47
N SER A 134 -1.70 -15.76 6.37
CA SER A 134 -0.80 -14.78 5.74
C SER A 134 -0.44 -13.63 6.68
N SER A 135 -1.41 -13.13 7.45
CA SER A 135 -1.18 -12.06 8.44
C SER A 135 -0.15 -12.45 9.50
N SER A 136 -0.12 -13.73 9.89
CA SER A 136 0.85 -14.26 10.84
C SER A 136 2.24 -14.37 10.22
N LEU A 137 2.33 -14.76 8.94
CA LEU A 137 3.59 -14.72 8.19
C LEU A 137 4.11 -13.28 8.05
N ASN A 138 3.28 -12.33 7.63
CA ASN A 138 3.69 -10.93 7.47
C ASN A 138 4.23 -10.36 8.78
N LEU A 139 3.56 -10.63 9.90
CA LEU A 139 4.04 -10.23 11.20
C LEU A 139 5.38 -10.92 11.56
N HIS A 140 5.50 -12.21 11.28
CA HIS A 140 6.73 -12.95 11.51
C HIS A 140 7.91 -12.39 10.72
N VAL A 141 7.71 -11.97 9.47
CA VAL A 141 8.75 -11.38 8.63
C VAL A 141 9.36 -10.12 9.27
N ARG A 142 8.60 -9.37 10.08
CA ARG A 142 9.13 -8.22 10.83
C ARG A 142 10.25 -8.57 11.81
N ILE A 143 10.31 -9.82 12.26
CA ILE A 143 11.41 -10.30 13.11
C ILE A 143 12.72 -10.33 12.33
N HIS A 144 12.64 -10.61 11.02
CA HIS A 144 13.81 -10.64 10.16
C HIS A 144 14.24 -9.24 9.69
N THR A 145 13.28 -8.39 9.35
CA THR A 145 13.58 -7.02 8.89
C THR A 145 13.92 -6.06 10.02
N GLY A 146 13.57 -6.41 11.27
CA GLY A 146 13.68 -5.52 12.42
C GLY A 146 12.63 -4.40 12.44
N GLU A 147 11.65 -4.43 11.54
CA GLU A 147 10.62 -3.39 11.41
C GLU A 147 9.78 -3.26 12.69
N LYS A 148 9.73 -2.04 13.24
CA LYS A 148 8.97 -1.70 14.45
C LYS A 148 8.12 -0.45 14.25
N PRO A 149 6.97 -0.55 13.54
CA PRO A 149 6.19 0.61 13.13
C PRO A 149 5.49 1.36 14.26
N PHE A 150 5.39 0.76 15.44
CA PHE A 150 4.58 1.27 16.53
C PHE A 150 5.46 1.84 17.63
N THR A 151 5.55 3.17 17.68
CA THR A 151 6.41 3.88 18.63
C THR A 151 5.59 4.45 19.79
N CYS A 152 6.07 4.25 21.02
CA CYS A 152 5.53 4.92 22.19
C CYS A 152 5.85 6.40 22.15
N THR A 153 4.83 7.26 22.19
CA THR A 153 5.00 8.71 22.17
C THR A 153 5.58 9.28 23.47
N GLN A 154 5.50 8.53 24.58
CA GLN A 154 6.00 9.00 25.88
C GLN A 154 7.48 8.65 26.13
N CYS A 155 7.98 7.52 25.60
CA CYS A 155 9.36 7.06 25.85
C CYS A 155 10.17 6.69 24.60
N GLY A 156 9.60 6.81 23.41
CA GLY A 156 10.25 6.49 22.13
C GLY A 156 10.45 4.99 21.85
N LYS A 157 10.04 4.10 22.76
CA LYS A 157 10.21 2.65 22.56
C LYS A 157 9.33 2.15 21.43
N SER A 158 9.95 1.42 20.48
CA SER A 158 9.29 0.92 19.27
C SER A 158 8.97 -0.57 19.34
N PHE A 159 7.83 -0.97 18.75
CA PHE A 159 7.28 -2.32 18.77
C PHE A 159 6.88 -2.77 17.35
N SER A 160 6.99 -4.07 17.07
CA SER A 160 6.58 -4.68 15.80
C SER A 160 5.08 -4.96 15.71
N ILE A 161 4.38 -4.93 16.85
CA ILE A 161 2.94 -5.24 16.99
C ILE A 161 2.26 -4.15 17.82
N SER A 162 1.16 -3.60 17.31
CA SER A 162 0.36 -2.56 18.00
C SER A 162 -0.16 -3.02 19.37
N SER A 163 -0.58 -4.28 19.53
CA SER A 163 -1.03 -4.79 20.84
C SER A 163 0.09 -4.80 21.90
N ASN A 164 1.35 -4.96 21.50
CA ASN A 164 2.48 -4.85 22.43
C ASN A 164 2.72 -3.39 22.83
N LEU A 165 2.56 -2.44 21.90
CA LEU A 165 2.57 -1.02 22.24
C LEU A 165 1.44 -0.69 23.23
N ASN A 166 0.20 -1.11 22.96
CA ASN A 166 -0.93 -0.85 23.87
C ASN A 166 -0.70 -1.40 25.28
N LYS A 167 -0.14 -2.62 25.40
CA LYS A 167 0.27 -3.19 26.69
C LYS A 167 1.41 -2.41 27.34
N HIS A 168 2.34 -1.88 26.56
CA HIS A 168 3.41 -1.04 27.08
C HIS A 168 2.87 0.30 27.61
N MET A 169 1.89 0.90 26.94
CA MET A 169 1.31 2.18 27.36
C MET A 169 0.69 2.14 28.75
N THR A 170 0.27 0.97 29.24
CA THR A 170 -0.28 0.83 30.59
C THR A 170 0.74 1.11 31.69
N ILE A 171 2.04 1.05 31.37
CA ILE A 171 3.13 1.38 32.30
C ILE A 171 3.19 2.90 32.56
N HIS A 172 2.72 3.72 31.62
CA HIS A 172 2.72 5.17 31.76
C HIS A 172 1.46 5.73 32.41
N THR A 173 0.39 4.93 32.46
CA THR A 173 -0.89 5.31 33.06
C THR A 173 -1.06 4.80 34.49
N GLY A 174 -0.08 4.05 35.02
CA GLY A 174 -0.06 3.54 36.40
C GLY A 174 0.81 4.42 37.28
#